data_AF-A0A3D2G5E9-F1
#
_entry.id   AF-A0A3D2G5E9-F1
#
_cell.length_a   1.000
_cell.length_b   1.000
_cell.length_c   1.000
_cell.angle_alpha   90.00
_cell.angle_beta   90.00
_cell.angle_gamma   90.00
#
_symmetry.space_group_name_H-M   'P 1'
#
loop_
_entity.id
_entity.type
_entity.pdbx_description
1 polymer ?
#
loop_
_entity_poly.entity_id
_entity_poly.type
_entity_poly.pdbx_seq_one_letter_code
_entity_poly.pdbx_strand_id
1 'polypeptide(L)'
;MKGKKIVSTLLVLLLASLPVSALAAEWDIGKGDITVNAGSGGQTVTQGSQVDVPDSAPVITGSSTENTLTINAEKDQTANVTLSDVNIDVSSEGKAAVTTTGEGNVSIELNGDNTLKSGKGHAGLEKKNGGKLTIADEDKNGKLTAEGGKYGAGIGGGDQGAGSGITITGGEIKATGGQYGAGIGGGKGDGSDITISGGEVNATGGTSGAGIGGGYNGNGSDITITDGEVNATGGKYGAGIGGGEYGIGKDIIITGGEVNATGGRFSAGIGGGSRGTGSDITISGGEVNASGGVNGAGIGGGLRSKGKDITVSGDTKLKVQGGDEDHYDGAGAGIGDGGSNAYGTKILGAEVEPDTSGLTTNGSIAYYAPGADMENDKPTSITFGTSSQPEKPIEPAVPEQPEAERGMDAPLYRVTDKDGRDIVYMAERKDGVLTVNVDEDFAILTGRLSGIRTLKVQGVEKIIFVTKGAASVFLLSDLLEKGESGDTYKLTHDGKSVTFTLGKKMTDVSAILTKL
;
A
#
# COMPACT_ATOMS: atom_id res chain seq x y z
N MET A 1 -21.20 59.04 -43.37
CA MET A 1 -20.30 57.92 -42.98
C MET A 1 -19.77 58.22 -41.58
N LYS A 2 -20.42 57.67 -40.56
CA LYS A 2 -19.98 56.52 -39.72
C LYS A 2 -18.72 56.80 -38.89
N GLY A 3 -18.86 56.68 -37.56
CA GLY A 3 -17.76 56.53 -36.59
C GLY A 3 -17.93 57.34 -35.31
N LYS A 4 -18.97 57.08 -34.50
CA LYS A 4 -18.95 56.28 -33.25
C LYS A 4 -18.17 56.91 -32.07
N LYS A 5 -18.97 57.27 -31.05
CA LYS A 5 -18.58 57.57 -29.66
C LYS A 5 -17.87 56.36 -29.03
N ILE A 6 -16.85 56.61 -28.21
CA ILE A 6 -16.41 55.67 -27.17
C ILE A 6 -16.49 56.39 -25.83
N VAL A 7 -17.27 55.77 -24.96
CA VAL A 7 -17.60 56.15 -23.59
C VAL A 7 -16.43 55.78 -22.68
N SER A 8 -16.07 56.71 -21.80
CA SER A 8 -15.19 56.51 -20.66
C SER A 8 -15.96 55.79 -19.55
N THR A 9 -15.45 54.66 -19.07
CA THR A 9 -15.92 54.01 -17.83
C THR A 9 -14.73 53.44 -17.08
N LEU A 10 -14.34 54.19 -16.04
CA LEU A 10 -14.11 53.76 -14.67
C LEU A 10 -13.40 52.41 -14.46
N LEU A 11 -12.10 52.49 -14.16
CA LEU A 11 -11.30 51.46 -13.53
C LEU A 11 -11.59 51.47 -12.02
N VAL A 12 -12.26 50.44 -11.50
CA VAL A 12 -12.31 50.15 -10.06
C VAL A 12 -11.51 48.88 -9.83
N LEU A 13 -10.44 49.02 -9.03
CA LEU A 13 -9.60 47.93 -8.55
C LEU A 13 -10.47 46.87 -7.87
N LEU A 14 -10.60 45.70 -8.50
CA LEU A 14 -10.88 44.47 -7.79
C LEU A 14 -9.55 44.06 -7.14
N LEU A 15 -9.42 44.22 -5.82
CA LEU A 15 -8.41 43.48 -5.06
C LEU A 15 -8.77 42.01 -5.20
N ALA A 16 -8.21 41.36 -6.22
CA ALA A 16 -8.11 39.91 -6.21
C ALA A 16 -7.37 39.55 -4.92
N SER A 17 -8.05 38.84 -4.02
CA SER A 17 -7.42 38.03 -3.01
C SER A 17 -6.59 36.99 -3.76
N LEU A 18 -5.38 37.38 -4.14
CA LEU A 18 -4.36 36.44 -4.57
C LEU A 18 -4.23 35.45 -3.40
N PRO A 19 -4.27 34.13 -3.63
CA PRO A 19 -3.85 33.20 -2.60
C PRO A 19 -2.42 33.62 -2.27
N VAL A 20 -2.21 34.12 -1.06
CA VAL A 20 -0.87 34.24 -0.51
C VAL A 20 -0.36 32.80 -0.58
N SER A 21 0.56 32.52 -1.50
CA SER A 21 1.34 31.29 -1.44
C SER A 21 2.13 31.42 -0.15
N ALA A 22 1.55 30.99 0.96
CA ALA A 22 2.23 30.93 2.23
C ALA A 22 3.40 29.98 2.00
N LEU A 23 4.62 30.52 2.07
CA LEU A 23 5.82 29.69 2.16
C LEU A 23 5.62 28.79 3.38
N ALA A 24 5.96 27.52 3.23
CA ALA A 24 5.97 26.53 4.31
C ALA A 24 6.63 27.14 5.56
N ALA A 25 5.87 27.31 6.64
CA ALA A 25 6.41 27.84 7.88
C ALA A 25 6.92 26.70 8.76
N GLU A 26 7.96 26.98 9.55
CA GLU A 26 8.47 26.05 10.55
C GLU A 26 7.74 26.22 11.88
N TRP A 27 7.24 25.11 12.42
CA TRP A 27 6.52 25.04 13.68
C TRP A 27 7.24 24.09 14.63
N ASP A 28 7.79 24.63 15.72
CA ASP A 28 8.63 23.89 16.67
C ASP A 28 7.77 23.29 17.78
N ILE A 29 7.66 21.95 17.84
CA ILE A 29 6.84 21.22 18.81
C ILE A 29 7.28 21.48 20.27
N GLY A 30 8.50 21.96 20.50
CA GLY A 30 8.98 22.37 21.82
C GLY A 30 8.24 23.60 22.38
N LYS A 31 7.54 24.38 21.53
CA LYS A 31 6.84 25.62 21.93
C LYS A 31 5.38 25.44 22.34
N GLY A 32 4.86 24.21 22.26
CA GLY A 32 3.50 23.86 22.67
C GLY A 32 2.86 22.87 21.70
N ASP A 33 1.71 22.33 22.08
CA ASP A 33 0.87 21.50 21.21
C ASP A 33 0.63 22.19 19.86
N ILE A 34 0.71 21.42 18.78
CA ILE A 34 0.47 21.91 17.42
C ILE A 34 -0.79 21.23 16.88
N THR A 35 -1.68 22.01 16.29
CA THR A 35 -2.83 21.49 15.54
C THR A 35 -2.79 22.00 14.11
N VAL A 36 -2.78 21.08 13.15
CA VAL A 36 -2.96 21.36 11.72
C VAL A 36 -4.41 21.03 11.35
N ASN A 37 -5.13 21.96 10.73
CA ASN A 37 -6.52 21.81 10.32
C ASN A 37 -6.64 22.07 8.81
N ALA A 38 -7.00 21.04 8.04
CA ALA A 38 -7.36 21.19 6.63
C ALA A 38 -8.89 21.21 6.48
N GLY A 39 -9.42 22.36 6.06
CA GLY A 39 -10.85 22.55 5.81
C GLY A 39 -11.13 23.13 4.43
N SER A 40 -12.41 23.33 4.13
CA SER A 40 -12.84 23.91 2.83
C SER A 40 -12.24 25.29 2.51
N GLY A 41 -11.79 26.03 3.53
CA GLY A 41 -11.11 27.32 3.39
C GLY A 41 -9.59 27.24 3.17
N GLY A 42 -9.03 26.03 3.08
CA GLY A 42 -7.59 25.78 3.07
C GLY A 42 -7.10 25.20 4.39
N GLN A 43 -5.78 25.13 4.55
CA GLN A 43 -5.14 24.57 5.73
C GLN A 43 -4.61 25.67 6.66
N THR A 44 -4.79 25.46 7.96
CA THR A 44 -4.30 26.36 9.00
C THR A 44 -3.54 25.60 10.09
N VAL A 45 -2.73 26.33 10.85
CA VAL A 45 -1.98 25.81 12.00
C VAL A 45 -2.26 26.67 13.23
N THR A 46 -2.42 26.00 14.37
CA THR A 46 -2.58 26.61 15.69
C THR A 46 -1.47 26.11 16.62
N GLN A 47 -0.78 27.04 17.27
CA GLN A 47 0.21 26.78 18.32
C GLN A 47 0.25 27.94 19.34
N GLY A 48 -0.06 27.66 20.60
CA GLY A 48 -0.06 28.66 21.66
C GLY A 48 -0.99 29.85 21.34
N SER A 49 -0.44 31.06 21.20
CA SER A 49 -1.20 32.27 20.85
C SER A 49 -1.42 32.45 19.35
N GLN A 50 -0.76 31.66 18.50
CA GLN A 50 -0.98 31.67 17.05
C GLN A 50 -2.16 30.75 16.76
N VAL A 51 -3.27 31.32 16.28
CA VAL A 51 -4.52 30.60 16.05
C VAL A 51 -4.90 30.70 14.58
N ASP A 52 -5.22 29.55 13.98
CA ASP A 52 -5.67 29.40 12.60
C ASP A 52 -4.82 30.18 11.58
N VAL A 53 -3.50 30.11 11.73
CA VAL A 53 -2.55 30.74 10.80
C VAL A 53 -2.57 29.96 9.48
N PRO A 54 -2.90 30.57 8.33
CA PRO A 54 -2.92 29.87 7.05
C PRO A 54 -1.53 29.35 6.68
N ASP A 55 -1.44 28.04 6.45
CA ASP A 55 -0.22 27.36 6.03
C ASP A 55 -0.59 26.04 5.33
N SER A 56 -0.36 25.98 4.02
CA SER A 56 -0.71 24.84 3.18
C SER A 56 0.29 23.68 3.26
N ALA A 57 1.49 23.91 3.81
CA ALA A 57 2.56 22.92 3.86
C ALA A 57 3.48 23.18 5.07
N PRO A 58 2.96 23.12 6.31
CA PRO A 58 3.74 23.36 7.51
C PRO A 58 4.82 22.30 7.69
N VAL A 59 6.01 22.76 8.10
CA VAL A 59 7.12 21.91 8.51
C VAL A 59 7.16 21.88 10.03
N ILE A 60 6.90 20.71 10.61
CA ILE A 60 6.98 20.51 12.06
C ILE A 60 8.41 20.09 12.40
N THR A 61 8.98 20.71 13.44
CA THR A 61 10.36 20.46 13.88
C THR A 61 10.44 20.33 15.40
N GLY A 62 11.62 19.95 15.91
CA GLY A 62 11.96 20.09 17.32
C GLY A 62 11.62 18.86 18.16
N SER A 63 11.67 19.02 19.49
CA SER A 63 11.46 17.90 20.42
C SER A 63 10.60 18.28 21.61
N SER A 64 9.83 17.33 22.13
CA SER A 64 9.01 17.52 23.33
C SER A 64 8.77 16.21 24.09
N THR A 65 8.62 16.32 25.41
CA THR A 65 8.16 15.22 26.27
C THR A 65 6.74 15.44 26.80
N GLU A 66 6.08 16.51 26.39
CA GLU A 66 4.78 16.94 26.95
C GLU A 66 3.75 17.29 25.85
N ASN A 67 4.24 17.90 24.76
CA ASN A 67 3.44 18.42 23.66
C ASN A 67 3.22 17.36 22.59
N THR A 68 2.14 17.52 21.84
CA THR A 68 1.65 16.57 20.84
C THR A 68 1.25 17.29 19.56
N LEU A 69 1.23 16.54 18.45
CA LEU A 69 0.76 17.04 17.15
C LEU A 69 -0.58 16.40 16.80
N THR A 70 -1.58 17.23 16.51
CA THR A 70 -2.87 16.80 15.95
C THR A 70 -3.00 17.25 14.51
N ILE A 71 -3.28 16.32 13.59
CA ILE A 71 -3.48 16.60 12.16
C ILE A 71 -4.92 16.24 11.79
N ASN A 72 -5.74 17.26 11.56
CA ASN A 72 -7.15 17.10 11.28
C ASN A 72 -7.45 17.46 9.81
N ALA A 73 -8.24 16.61 9.15
CA ALA A 73 -8.74 16.88 7.80
C ALA A 73 -10.27 16.74 7.76
N GLU A 74 -10.96 17.79 7.35
CA GLU A 74 -12.40 17.74 7.07
C GLU A 74 -12.69 16.78 5.91
N LYS A 75 -13.96 16.36 5.80
CA LYS A 75 -14.41 15.50 4.72
C LYS A 75 -14.02 16.09 3.35
N ASP A 76 -13.54 15.23 2.46
CA ASP A 76 -13.10 15.57 1.10
C ASP A 76 -11.89 16.53 1.06
N GLN A 77 -11.22 16.78 2.19
CA GLN A 77 -9.96 17.52 2.27
C GLN A 77 -8.77 16.60 2.48
N THR A 78 -7.57 17.12 2.23
CA THR A 78 -6.30 16.47 2.57
C THR A 78 -5.45 17.43 3.39
N ALA A 79 -5.05 17.03 4.59
CA ALA A 79 -4.05 17.74 5.37
C ALA A 79 -2.65 17.29 4.96
N ASN A 80 -1.76 18.22 4.66
CA ASN A 80 -0.37 17.95 4.28
C ASN A 80 0.57 18.52 5.35
N VAL A 81 1.49 17.70 5.84
CA VAL A 81 2.44 18.07 6.89
C VAL A 81 3.80 17.46 6.57
N THR A 82 4.88 18.21 6.74
CA THR A 82 6.24 17.66 6.75
C THR A 82 6.69 17.50 8.21
N LEU A 83 7.19 16.33 8.58
CA LEU A 83 7.93 16.13 9.83
C LEU A 83 9.42 16.21 9.54
N SER A 84 10.13 17.16 10.15
CA SER A 84 11.58 17.34 9.98
C SER A 84 12.27 17.31 11.33
N ASP A 85 13.03 16.24 11.59
CA ASP A 85 13.76 16.03 12.86
C ASP A 85 12.87 16.15 14.11
N VAL A 86 11.63 15.64 14.03
CA VAL A 86 10.64 15.70 15.12
C VAL A 86 10.86 14.57 16.12
N ASN A 87 11.02 14.89 17.40
CA ASN A 87 11.14 13.89 18.47
C ASN A 87 10.14 14.14 19.61
N ILE A 88 9.04 13.40 19.62
CA ILE A 88 7.98 13.50 20.63
C ILE A 88 7.98 12.23 21.48
N ASP A 89 8.30 12.36 22.77
CA ASP A 89 8.26 11.26 23.73
C ASP A 89 7.27 11.55 24.87
N VAL A 90 6.01 11.17 24.64
CA VAL A 90 4.92 11.27 25.61
C VAL A 90 4.57 9.89 26.18
N SER A 91 5.53 8.97 26.17
CA SER A 91 5.35 7.57 26.61
C SER A 91 4.92 7.45 28.08
N SER A 92 5.21 8.47 28.91
CA SER A 92 4.74 8.58 30.30
C SER A 92 3.36 9.23 30.46
N GLU A 93 2.83 9.90 29.44
CA GLU A 93 1.74 10.87 29.60
C GLU A 93 0.35 10.37 29.21
N GLY A 94 0.22 9.11 28.77
CA GLY A 94 -1.09 8.54 28.38
C GLY A 94 -1.74 9.28 27.20
N LYS A 95 -0.93 9.86 26.31
CA LYS A 95 -1.32 10.55 25.08
C LYS A 95 -0.66 9.91 23.87
N ALA A 96 -1.17 10.22 22.68
CA ALA A 96 -0.49 9.92 21.42
C ALA A 96 0.50 11.06 21.06
N ALA A 97 1.69 10.72 20.58
CA ALA A 97 2.67 11.68 20.10
C ALA A 97 2.14 12.47 18.89
N VAL A 98 1.58 11.76 17.92
CA VAL A 98 0.86 12.31 16.78
C VAL A 98 -0.48 11.62 16.62
N THR A 99 -1.54 12.39 16.39
CA THR A 99 -2.89 11.86 16.11
C THR A 99 -3.46 12.46 14.82
N THR A 100 -4.05 11.63 13.96
CA THR A 100 -4.88 12.09 12.84
C THR A 100 -6.36 12.12 13.21
N THR A 101 -7.12 13.12 12.78
CA THR A 101 -8.57 13.21 13.04
C THR A 101 -9.36 13.70 11.82
N GLY A 102 -10.69 13.64 11.92
CA GLY A 102 -11.60 14.08 10.87
C GLY A 102 -11.93 12.98 9.85
N GLU A 103 -12.63 13.32 8.77
CA GLU A 103 -13.08 12.36 7.74
C GLU A 103 -12.21 12.41 6.47
N GLY A 104 -11.34 13.42 6.36
CA GLY A 104 -10.46 13.62 5.21
C GLY A 104 -9.18 12.80 5.27
N ASN A 105 -8.34 12.97 4.25
CA ASN A 105 -7.05 12.31 4.16
C ASN A 105 -5.96 13.10 4.89
N VAL A 106 -4.92 12.41 5.33
CA VAL A 106 -3.70 13.01 5.87
C VAL A 106 -2.52 12.49 5.07
N SER A 107 -1.64 13.40 4.66
CA SER A 107 -0.36 13.12 4.01
C SER A 107 0.76 13.66 4.88
N ILE A 108 1.69 12.78 5.24
CA ILE A 108 2.89 13.12 6.01
C ILE A 108 4.10 12.88 5.11
N GLU A 109 4.87 13.94 4.88
CA GLU A 109 6.20 13.86 4.29
C GLU A 109 7.25 13.75 5.40
N LEU A 110 8.20 12.84 5.25
CA LEU A 110 9.27 12.63 6.21
C LEU A 110 10.57 13.27 5.73
N ASN A 111 11.14 14.12 6.58
CA ASN A 111 12.49 14.66 6.40
C ASN A 111 13.31 14.37 7.65
N GLY A 112 14.58 13.98 7.47
CA GLY A 112 15.48 13.73 8.60
C GLY A 112 14.96 12.66 9.58
N ASP A 113 15.38 12.75 10.85
CA ASP A 113 15.15 11.71 11.85
C ASP A 113 13.94 12.00 12.74
N ASN A 114 12.81 11.33 12.48
CA ASN A 114 11.58 11.52 13.25
C ASN A 114 11.34 10.36 14.24
N THR A 115 10.98 10.67 15.49
CA THR A 115 10.68 9.71 16.56
C THR A 115 9.38 10.08 17.27
N LEU A 116 8.44 9.14 17.29
CA LEU A 116 7.11 9.30 17.89
C LEU A 116 6.88 8.18 18.91
N LYS A 117 6.86 8.52 20.21
CA LYS A 117 6.63 7.56 21.30
C LYS A 117 5.41 7.93 22.10
N SER A 118 4.44 7.03 22.10
CA SER A 118 3.13 7.28 22.68
C SER A 118 2.94 6.55 24.01
N GLY A 119 2.07 7.12 24.85
CA GLY A 119 1.68 6.54 26.12
C GLY A 119 0.75 5.34 25.97
N LYS A 120 0.47 4.68 27.11
CA LYS A 120 -0.45 3.55 27.18
C LYS A 120 -1.78 3.87 26.47
N GLY A 121 -2.21 2.97 25.61
CA GLY A 121 -3.47 3.02 24.88
C GLY A 121 -3.40 3.74 23.54
N HIS A 122 -2.24 4.23 23.14
CA HIS A 122 -2.06 5.01 21.92
C HIS A 122 -0.98 4.41 21.03
N ALA A 123 -1.21 4.47 19.71
CA ALA A 123 -0.18 4.17 18.75
C ALA A 123 0.89 5.27 18.69
N GLY A 124 2.10 4.95 18.26
CA GLY A 124 3.19 5.93 18.07
C GLY A 124 2.74 7.06 17.14
N LEU A 125 2.24 6.67 15.96
CA LEU A 125 1.42 7.51 15.09
C LEU A 125 -0.02 6.98 15.11
N GLU A 126 -0.91 7.67 15.81
CA GLU A 126 -2.29 7.22 16.02
C GLU A 126 -3.22 7.70 14.91
N LYS A 127 -3.69 6.76 14.11
CA LYS A 127 -4.65 7.01 13.05
C LYS A 127 -6.09 6.93 13.57
N LYS A 128 -6.78 8.07 13.66
CA LYS A 128 -8.20 8.14 14.03
C LYS A 128 -9.08 8.81 12.97
N ASN A 129 -8.51 9.36 11.91
CA ASN A 129 -9.28 9.91 10.81
C ASN A 129 -9.97 8.80 9.98
N GLY A 130 -11.16 9.11 9.46
CA GLY A 130 -11.93 8.23 8.58
C GLY A 130 -11.34 8.07 7.17
N GLY A 131 -10.60 9.09 6.68
CA GLY A 131 -9.90 9.02 5.40
C GLY A 131 -8.56 8.27 5.49
N LYS A 132 -7.75 8.35 4.43
CA LYS A 132 -6.45 7.68 4.37
C LYS A 132 -5.37 8.42 5.15
N LEU A 133 -4.38 7.68 5.65
CA LEU A 133 -3.10 8.20 6.12
C LEU A 133 -2.03 7.76 5.12
N THR A 134 -1.35 8.72 4.50
CA THR A 134 -0.20 8.47 3.62
C THR A 134 1.07 8.94 4.31
N ILE A 135 2.10 8.08 4.32
CA ILE A 135 3.44 8.39 4.79
C ILE A 135 4.37 8.29 3.57
N ALA A 136 5.02 9.40 3.25
CA ALA A 136 5.86 9.57 2.08
C ALA A 136 7.24 10.12 2.47
N ASP A 137 8.16 10.00 1.51
CA ASP A 137 9.55 10.46 1.57
C ASP A 137 10.00 10.62 0.11
N GLU A 138 9.60 11.73 -0.50
CA GLU A 138 9.87 12.06 -1.90
C GLU A 138 11.37 12.32 -2.14
N ASP A 139 12.07 12.88 -1.14
CA ASP A 139 13.48 13.24 -1.23
C ASP A 139 14.45 12.16 -0.73
N LYS A 140 13.90 11.03 -0.25
CA LYS A 140 14.63 9.80 0.16
C LYS A 140 15.60 10.02 1.31
N ASN A 141 15.27 10.92 2.23
CA ASN A 141 16.07 11.18 3.43
C ASN A 141 15.27 11.03 4.74
N GLY A 142 13.97 10.76 4.64
CA GLY A 142 13.06 10.66 5.76
C GLY A 142 13.14 9.34 6.52
N LYS A 143 13.28 9.45 7.85
CA LYS A 143 13.16 8.32 8.78
C LYS A 143 12.01 8.56 9.76
N LEU A 144 11.28 7.49 10.08
CA LEU A 144 10.26 7.49 11.13
C LEU A 144 10.43 6.29 12.07
N THR A 145 10.71 6.55 13.33
CA THR A 145 10.58 5.57 14.43
C THR A 145 9.28 5.82 15.18
N ALA A 146 8.33 4.90 15.09
CA ALA A 146 7.03 5.00 15.75
C ALA A 146 6.83 3.86 16.77
N GLU A 147 6.69 4.21 18.05
CA GLU A 147 6.56 3.27 19.16
C GLU A 147 5.20 3.44 19.86
N GLY A 148 4.38 2.40 19.78
CA GLY A 148 3.11 2.33 20.48
C GLY A 148 3.27 2.08 21.97
N GLY A 149 2.43 2.74 22.78
CA GLY A 149 2.25 2.34 24.16
C GLY A 149 1.49 1.01 24.25
N LYS A 150 1.41 0.42 25.44
CA LYS A 150 0.61 -0.80 25.66
C LYS A 150 -0.80 -0.66 25.06
N TYR A 151 -1.23 -1.65 24.27
CA TYR A 151 -2.45 -1.73 23.44
C TYR A 151 -2.47 -0.91 22.14
N GLY A 152 -1.48 -0.05 21.88
CA GLY A 152 -1.37 0.74 20.65
C GLY A 152 -0.40 0.14 19.65
N ALA A 153 -0.67 0.35 18.37
CA ALA A 153 0.23 -0.02 17.29
C ALA A 153 1.49 0.87 17.23
N GLY A 154 2.50 0.52 16.45
CA GLY A 154 3.54 1.49 16.09
C GLY A 154 2.91 2.62 15.26
N ILE A 155 2.26 2.23 14.15
CA ILE A 155 1.48 3.11 13.27
C ILE A 155 0.09 2.52 13.09
N GLY A 156 -0.96 3.27 13.42
CA GLY A 156 -2.35 2.85 13.22
C GLY A 156 -3.21 3.02 14.47
N GLY A 157 -3.88 1.95 14.90
CA GLY A 157 -4.91 2.02 15.95
C GLY A 157 -4.37 2.10 17.39
N GLY A 158 -5.11 2.80 18.25
CA GLY A 158 -4.93 2.78 19.72
C GLY A 158 -5.60 1.58 20.41
N ASP A 159 -5.84 1.67 21.72
CA ASP A 159 -6.50 0.60 22.50
C ASP A 159 -7.87 0.24 21.92
N GLN A 160 -8.05 -1.03 21.58
CA GLN A 160 -9.23 -1.57 20.88
C GLN A 160 -9.54 -0.90 19.53
N GLY A 161 -8.64 -0.04 19.05
CA GLY A 161 -8.79 0.69 17.79
C GLY A 161 -8.32 -0.16 16.62
N ALA A 162 -9.12 -0.14 15.56
CA ALA A 162 -8.67 -0.63 14.26
C ALA A 162 -7.61 0.32 13.68
N GLY A 163 -6.66 -0.21 12.91
CA GLY A 163 -5.75 0.58 12.09
C GLY A 163 -5.99 0.28 10.64
N SER A 164 -6.65 1.20 9.93
CA SER A 164 -6.98 1.02 8.52
C SER A 164 -6.82 2.24 7.65
N GLY A 165 -6.67 2.01 6.34
CA GLY A 165 -6.44 3.06 5.35
C GLY A 165 -5.05 3.67 5.49
N ILE A 166 -4.04 2.83 5.71
CA ILE A 166 -2.64 3.23 5.88
C ILE A 166 -1.90 2.98 4.58
N THR A 167 -1.18 3.97 4.08
CA THR A 167 -0.36 3.85 2.88
C THR A 167 1.05 4.35 3.17
N ILE A 168 2.05 3.53 2.88
CA ILE A 168 3.48 3.89 2.95
C ILE A 168 4.05 3.84 1.54
N THR A 169 4.58 4.96 1.07
CA THR A 169 5.14 5.08 -0.28
C THR A 169 6.66 5.29 -0.30
N GLY A 170 7.26 5.61 0.85
CA GLY A 170 8.70 5.89 1.00
C GLY A 170 9.12 5.99 2.46
N GLY A 171 10.42 6.21 2.68
CA GLY A 171 11.01 6.42 4.00
C GLY A 171 11.67 5.17 4.59
N GLU A 172 12.57 5.40 5.55
CA GLU A 172 13.01 4.35 6.48
C GLU A 172 12.03 4.34 7.68
N ILE A 173 11.13 3.37 7.68
CA ILE A 173 10.06 3.24 8.69
C ILE A 173 10.41 2.14 9.67
N LYS A 174 10.49 2.48 10.96
CA LYS A 174 10.57 1.53 12.06
C LYS A 174 9.33 1.65 12.94
N ALA A 175 8.40 0.70 12.82
CA ALA A 175 7.14 0.72 13.55
C ALA A 175 7.10 -0.43 14.58
N THR A 176 7.01 -0.10 15.87
CA THR A 176 6.98 -1.09 16.95
C THR A 176 5.68 -0.98 17.75
N GLY A 177 4.90 -2.05 17.76
CA GLY A 177 3.69 -2.15 18.56
C GLY A 177 3.98 -2.27 20.05
N GLY A 178 3.17 -1.62 20.88
CA GLY A 178 3.18 -1.88 22.32
C GLY A 178 2.57 -3.25 22.63
N GLN A 179 2.57 -3.67 23.91
CA GLN A 179 1.97 -4.95 24.30
C GLN A 179 0.55 -5.08 23.70
N TYR A 180 0.31 -6.11 22.89
CA TYR A 180 -0.93 -6.40 22.13
C TYR A 180 -1.17 -5.61 20.83
N GLY A 181 -0.37 -4.57 20.55
CA GLY A 181 -0.42 -3.77 19.32
C GLY A 181 0.36 -4.40 18.15
N ALA A 182 -0.11 -4.19 16.93
CA ALA A 182 0.68 -4.49 15.73
C ALA A 182 1.84 -3.50 15.55
N GLY A 183 2.85 -3.84 14.74
CA GLY A 183 3.83 -2.84 14.28
C GLY A 183 3.13 -1.77 13.45
N ILE A 184 2.48 -2.20 12.36
CA ILE A 184 1.62 -1.37 11.51
C ILE A 184 0.24 -2.00 11.43
N GLY A 185 -0.81 -1.24 11.74
CA GLY A 185 -2.20 -1.70 11.68
C GLY A 185 -2.92 -1.53 13.00
N GLY A 186 -3.59 -2.59 13.47
CA GLY A 186 -4.46 -2.53 14.63
C GLY A 186 -3.70 -2.34 15.95
N GLY A 187 -4.29 -1.59 16.87
CA GLY A 187 -3.83 -1.56 18.26
C GLY A 187 -4.20 -2.87 18.95
N LYS A 188 -5.25 -2.89 19.76
CA LYS A 188 -5.89 -4.16 20.19
C LYS A 188 -7.12 -4.48 19.32
N GLY A 189 -6.97 -4.33 18.01
CA GLY A 189 -8.07 -4.42 17.05
C GLY A 189 -7.59 -4.88 15.68
N ASP A 190 -8.49 -4.87 14.71
CA ASP A 190 -8.19 -5.26 13.34
C ASP A 190 -7.20 -4.30 12.67
N GLY A 191 -6.31 -4.83 11.84
CA GLY A 191 -5.52 -4.05 10.89
C GLY A 191 -5.96 -4.38 9.48
N SER A 192 -6.40 -3.38 8.72
CA SER A 192 -6.90 -3.62 7.36
C SER A 192 -6.67 -2.47 6.39
N ASP A 193 -6.77 -2.70 5.08
CA ASP A 193 -6.51 -1.67 4.06
C ASP A 193 -5.15 -1.00 4.30
N ILE A 194 -4.11 -1.83 4.34
CA ILE A 194 -2.72 -1.43 4.55
C ILE A 194 -2.00 -1.64 3.23
N THR A 195 -1.42 -0.57 2.68
CA THR A 195 -0.65 -0.61 1.43
C THR A 195 0.78 -0.16 1.68
N ILE A 196 1.74 -0.96 1.23
CA ILE A 196 3.16 -0.59 1.16
C ILE A 196 3.57 -0.66 -0.30
N SER A 197 4.00 0.48 -0.85
CA SER A 197 4.41 0.59 -2.25
C SER A 197 5.81 1.17 -2.43
N GLY A 198 6.61 1.20 -1.36
CA GLY A 198 7.97 1.71 -1.37
C GLY A 198 8.51 1.93 0.05
N GLY A 199 9.77 2.33 0.14
CA GLY A 199 10.49 2.54 1.40
C GLY A 199 11.16 1.28 1.96
N GLU A 200 11.91 1.47 3.05
CA GLU A 200 12.43 0.40 3.90
C GLU A 200 11.53 0.31 5.15
N VAL A 201 10.75 -0.75 5.29
CA VAL A 201 9.72 -0.88 6.33
C VAL A 201 10.06 -2.02 7.27
N ASN A 202 10.48 -1.66 8.48
CA ASN A 202 10.75 -2.55 9.59
C ASN A 202 9.58 -2.52 10.60
N ALA A 203 8.66 -3.48 10.50
CA ALA A 203 7.45 -3.54 11.33
C ALA A 203 7.52 -4.69 12.35
N THR A 204 7.48 -4.36 13.63
CA THR A 204 7.56 -5.34 14.73
C THR A 204 6.32 -5.28 15.61
N GLY A 205 5.60 -6.40 15.71
CA GLY A 205 4.46 -6.52 16.61
C GLY A 205 4.88 -6.54 18.09
N GLY A 206 4.04 -5.97 18.95
CA GLY A 206 4.13 -6.24 20.39
C GLY A 206 3.69 -7.67 20.70
N THR A 207 3.80 -8.13 21.95
CA THR A 207 3.69 -9.55 22.35
C THR A 207 2.64 -10.41 21.62
N SER A 208 1.47 -9.88 21.30
CA SER A 208 0.40 -10.62 20.61
C SER A 208 -0.08 -9.95 19.31
N GLY A 209 0.59 -8.90 18.84
CA GLY A 209 0.27 -8.23 17.58
C GLY A 209 1.12 -8.74 16.42
N ALA A 210 0.61 -8.61 15.21
CA ALA A 210 1.35 -8.88 14.00
C ALA A 210 2.45 -7.84 13.76
N GLY A 211 3.43 -8.16 12.91
CA GLY A 211 4.33 -7.13 12.36
C GLY A 211 3.51 -6.11 11.57
N ILE A 212 2.79 -6.60 10.56
CA ILE A 212 1.83 -5.82 9.76
C ILE A 212 0.47 -6.51 9.81
N GLY A 213 -0.58 -5.78 10.23
CA GLY A 213 -1.94 -6.27 10.28
C GLY A 213 -2.57 -6.13 11.67
N GLY A 214 -3.11 -7.23 12.19
CA GLY A 214 -3.95 -7.23 13.39
C GLY A 214 -3.20 -7.16 14.71
N GLY A 215 -3.83 -6.51 15.70
CA GLY A 215 -3.49 -6.62 17.11
C GLY A 215 -3.96 -7.91 17.76
N TYR A 216 -3.87 -8.02 19.09
CA TYR A 216 -4.46 -9.15 19.83
C TYR A 216 -5.97 -9.29 19.55
N ASN A 217 -6.41 -10.49 19.16
CA ASN A 217 -7.74 -10.82 18.63
C ASN A 217 -8.12 -10.09 17.32
N GLY A 218 -7.24 -9.24 16.79
CA GLY A 218 -7.46 -8.49 15.58
C GLY A 218 -7.08 -9.30 14.34
N ASN A 219 -7.94 -9.28 13.34
CA ASN A 219 -7.62 -9.82 12.03
C ASN A 219 -6.66 -8.88 11.29
N GLY A 220 -5.80 -9.46 10.46
CA GLY A 220 -5.10 -8.74 9.41
C GLY A 220 -5.79 -9.03 8.09
N SER A 221 -6.35 -8.01 7.44
CA SER A 221 -6.98 -8.19 6.13
C SER A 221 -6.63 -7.10 5.13
N ASP A 222 -6.78 -7.37 3.84
CA ASP A 222 -6.63 -6.37 2.79
C ASP A 222 -5.25 -5.67 2.87
N ILE A 223 -4.21 -6.49 3.00
CA ILE A 223 -2.81 -6.04 3.11
C ILE A 223 -2.19 -6.20 1.74
N THR A 224 -1.71 -5.11 1.16
CA THR A 224 -1.08 -5.09 -0.17
C THR A 224 0.36 -4.58 -0.08
N ILE A 225 1.31 -5.36 -0.59
CA ILE A 225 2.70 -4.96 -0.76
C ILE A 225 3.03 -5.02 -2.25
N THR A 226 3.38 -3.89 -2.85
CA THR A 226 3.69 -3.82 -4.29
C THR A 226 5.17 -3.59 -4.58
N ASP A 227 5.90 -2.96 -3.65
CA ASP A 227 7.31 -2.64 -3.77
C ASP A 227 7.90 -2.31 -2.38
N GLY A 228 9.20 -2.04 -2.33
CA GLY A 228 9.95 -1.70 -1.11
C GLY A 228 10.67 -2.90 -0.48
N GLU A 229 11.49 -2.62 0.53
CA GLU A 229 12.08 -3.62 1.40
C GLU A 229 11.23 -3.71 2.67
N VAL A 230 10.56 -4.85 2.90
CA VAL A 230 9.59 -5.01 3.99
C VAL A 230 10.00 -6.15 4.91
N ASN A 231 10.44 -5.78 6.11
CA ASN A 231 10.80 -6.69 7.19
C ASN A 231 9.69 -6.69 8.24
N ALA A 232 8.82 -7.70 8.20
CA ALA A 232 7.65 -7.82 9.08
C ALA A 232 7.82 -8.96 10.08
N THR A 233 7.99 -8.61 11.36
CA THR A 233 8.18 -9.58 12.44
C THR A 233 7.00 -9.54 13.40
N GLY A 234 6.32 -10.68 13.54
CA GLY A 234 5.29 -10.86 14.54
C GLY A 234 5.85 -10.74 15.95
N GLY A 235 5.07 -10.18 16.87
CA GLY A 235 5.36 -10.36 18.27
C GLY A 235 5.21 -11.83 18.67
N LYS A 236 5.46 -12.14 19.95
CA LYS A 236 5.49 -13.54 20.47
C LYS A 236 4.38 -14.45 19.94
N TYR A 237 3.16 -13.97 19.71
CA TYR A 237 2.03 -14.77 19.19
C TYR A 237 1.32 -14.18 17.97
N GLY A 238 1.91 -13.18 17.30
CA GLY A 238 1.36 -12.58 16.08
C GLY A 238 2.04 -13.12 14.82
N ALA A 239 1.38 -12.98 13.67
CA ALA A 239 1.99 -13.28 12.38
C ALA A 239 3.04 -12.21 12.00
N GLY A 240 3.94 -12.53 11.07
CA GLY A 240 4.76 -11.49 10.43
C GLY A 240 3.86 -10.50 9.70
N ILE A 241 3.09 -11.01 8.75
CA ILE A 241 2.05 -10.28 8.01
C ILE A 241 0.72 -11.01 8.17
N GLY A 242 -0.30 -10.33 8.70
CA GLY A 242 -1.65 -10.87 8.85
C GLY A 242 -2.20 -10.70 10.27
N GLY A 243 -2.73 -11.78 10.86
CA GLY A 243 -3.45 -11.73 12.13
C GLY A 243 -2.56 -11.59 13.37
N GLY A 244 -3.06 -10.92 14.41
CA GLY A 244 -2.48 -11.05 15.75
C GLY A 244 -2.90 -12.37 16.42
N GLU A 245 -2.62 -12.55 17.71
CA GLU A 245 -3.02 -13.76 18.44
C GLU A 245 -4.54 -13.98 18.33
N TYR A 246 -4.96 -15.17 17.93
CA TYR A 246 -6.34 -15.56 17.55
C TYR A 246 -6.93 -14.87 16.32
N GLY A 247 -6.22 -13.91 15.73
CA GLY A 247 -6.62 -13.18 14.54
C GLY A 247 -6.39 -13.97 13.25
N ILE A 248 -7.33 -13.86 12.33
CA ILE A 248 -7.21 -14.42 10.98
C ILE A 248 -6.30 -13.50 10.15
N GLY A 249 -5.44 -14.09 9.32
CA GLY A 249 -4.81 -13.38 8.21
C GLY A 249 -5.53 -13.73 6.92
N LYS A 250 -6.11 -12.74 6.24
CA LYS A 250 -6.81 -12.96 4.98
C LYS A 250 -6.59 -11.85 3.97
N ASP A 251 -6.85 -12.10 2.69
CA ASP A 251 -6.78 -11.08 1.63
C ASP A 251 -5.41 -10.36 1.64
N ILE A 252 -4.34 -11.15 1.66
CA ILE A 252 -2.95 -10.66 1.67
C ILE A 252 -2.41 -10.78 0.25
N ILE A 253 -1.95 -9.67 -0.32
CA ILE A 253 -1.49 -9.59 -1.71
C ILE A 253 -0.06 -9.03 -1.72
N ILE A 254 0.87 -9.79 -2.28
CA ILE A 254 2.25 -9.35 -2.52
C ILE A 254 2.51 -9.44 -4.02
N THR A 255 2.80 -8.31 -4.66
CA THR A 255 3.04 -8.26 -6.11
C THR A 255 4.46 -7.87 -6.49
N GLY A 256 5.29 -7.48 -5.52
CA GLY A 256 6.65 -7.00 -5.73
C GLY A 256 7.36 -6.64 -4.42
N GLY A 257 8.57 -6.10 -4.54
CA GLY A 257 9.44 -5.78 -3.41
C GLY A 257 10.28 -6.97 -2.92
N GLU A 258 11.08 -6.70 -1.90
CA GLU A 258 11.76 -7.69 -1.07
C GLU A 258 11.00 -7.81 0.25
N VAL A 259 10.40 -8.97 0.54
CA VAL A 259 9.51 -9.15 1.70
C VAL A 259 10.00 -10.28 2.58
N ASN A 260 10.44 -9.94 3.79
CA ASN A 260 10.82 -10.87 4.84
C ASN A 260 9.74 -10.89 5.93
N ALA A 261 8.96 -11.98 5.99
CA ALA A 261 7.87 -12.14 6.93
C ALA A 261 8.15 -13.28 7.92
N THR A 262 8.32 -12.93 9.20
CA THR A 262 8.65 -13.88 10.27
C THR A 262 7.55 -13.91 11.33
N GLY A 263 6.97 -15.08 11.53
CA GLY A 263 5.95 -15.33 12.54
C GLY A 263 6.53 -15.40 13.95
N GLY A 264 5.74 -14.96 14.93
CA GLY A 264 5.98 -15.27 16.34
C GLY A 264 5.78 -16.75 16.66
N ARG A 265 6.05 -17.12 17.92
CA ARG A 265 5.72 -18.46 18.43
C ARG A 265 4.27 -18.80 18.11
N PHE A 266 4.05 -19.96 17.50
CA PHE A 266 2.74 -20.50 17.11
C PHE A 266 2.06 -19.78 15.94
N SER A 267 2.74 -18.87 15.26
CA SER A 267 2.13 -18.02 14.23
C SER A 267 2.78 -18.19 12.88
N ALA A 268 2.00 -17.88 11.83
CA ALA A 268 2.52 -17.93 10.48
C ALA A 268 3.50 -16.77 10.18
N GLY A 269 4.40 -16.98 9.22
CA GLY A 269 5.14 -15.87 8.60
C GLY A 269 4.17 -14.91 7.91
N ILE A 270 3.37 -15.45 6.98
CA ILE A 270 2.28 -14.75 6.30
C ILE A 270 0.97 -15.51 6.54
N GLY A 271 -0.02 -14.86 7.14
CA GLY A 271 -1.35 -15.43 7.40
C GLY A 271 -1.80 -15.27 8.85
N GLY A 272 -2.25 -16.38 9.46
CA GLY A 272 -2.86 -16.35 10.79
C GLY A 272 -1.84 -16.18 11.92
N GLY A 273 -2.23 -15.44 12.97
CA GLY A 273 -1.50 -15.49 14.24
C GLY A 273 -1.71 -16.81 14.98
N SER A 274 -1.28 -16.92 16.23
CA SER A 274 -1.51 -18.14 17.03
C SER A 274 -2.99 -18.52 17.07
N ARG A 275 -3.32 -19.75 16.63
CA ARG A 275 -4.70 -20.24 16.43
C ARG A 275 -5.55 -19.45 15.44
N GLY A 276 -4.95 -18.57 14.67
CA GLY A 276 -5.55 -17.89 13.53
C GLY A 276 -5.44 -18.72 12.25
N THR A 277 -6.49 -18.68 11.43
CA THR A 277 -6.45 -19.23 10.06
C THR A 277 -5.71 -18.25 9.14
N GLY A 278 -4.97 -18.78 8.17
CA GLY A 278 -4.51 -18.01 7.01
C GLY A 278 -5.33 -18.39 5.78
N SER A 279 -5.91 -17.43 5.08
CA SER A 279 -6.61 -17.68 3.82
C SER A 279 -6.42 -16.58 2.80
N ASP A 280 -6.73 -16.86 1.54
CA ASP A 280 -6.80 -15.85 0.48
C ASP A 280 -5.49 -15.05 0.36
N ILE A 281 -4.38 -15.79 0.28
CA ILE A 281 -3.02 -15.24 0.20
C ILE A 281 -2.54 -15.37 -1.25
N THR A 282 -2.20 -14.24 -1.86
CA THR A 282 -1.70 -14.19 -3.24
C THR A 282 -0.31 -13.57 -3.27
N ILE A 283 0.65 -14.30 -3.84
CA ILE A 283 1.98 -13.78 -4.14
C ILE A 283 2.18 -13.86 -5.65
N SER A 284 2.33 -12.73 -6.32
CA SER A 284 2.42 -12.65 -7.79
C SER A 284 3.68 -11.96 -8.32
N GLY A 285 4.60 -11.56 -7.43
CA GLY A 285 5.92 -11.06 -7.77
C GLY A 285 6.78 -10.81 -6.53
N GLY A 286 8.00 -10.32 -6.75
CA GLY A 286 8.95 -9.99 -5.70
C GLY A 286 9.81 -11.17 -5.24
N GLU A 287 10.76 -10.86 -4.35
CA GLU A 287 11.51 -11.82 -3.55
C GLU A 287 10.88 -11.90 -2.17
N VAL A 288 10.34 -13.07 -1.81
CA VAL A 288 9.57 -13.25 -0.58
C VAL A 288 10.17 -14.38 0.24
N ASN A 289 10.50 -14.08 1.49
CA ASN A 289 10.94 -15.04 2.49
C ASN A 289 9.87 -15.13 3.59
N ALA A 290 9.20 -16.28 3.68
CA ALA A 290 8.14 -16.50 4.66
C ALA A 290 8.55 -17.60 5.65
N SER A 291 8.76 -17.22 6.90
CA SER A 291 9.16 -18.14 7.97
C SER A 291 8.11 -18.18 9.07
N GLY A 292 7.56 -19.36 9.33
CA GLY A 292 6.73 -19.60 10.50
C GLY A 292 7.56 -19.51 11.77
N GLY A 293 6.99 -18.98 12.85
CA GLY A 293 7.55 -19.22 14.17
C GLY A 293 7.15 -20.62 14.66
N VAL A 294 7.72 -21.08 15.78
CA VAL A 294 7.52 -22.45 16.31
C VAL A 294 6.09 -22.97 16.12
N ASN A 295 5.90 -24.11 15.47
CA ASN A 295 4.64 -24.76 15.08
C ASN A 295 3.74 -23.99 14.08
N GLY A 296 4.04 -22.75 13.70
CA GLY A 296 3.29 -21.98 12.70
C GLY A 296 3.76 -22.27 11.28
N ALA A 297 2.88 -22.08 10.30
CA ALA A 297 3.24 -22.26 8.90
C ALA A 297 4.17 -21.14 8.37
N GLY A 298 4.92 -21.38 7.30
CA GLY A 298 5.57 -20.28 6.58
C GLY A 298 4.51 -19.33 6.02
N ILE A 299 3.60 -19.89 5.23
CA ILE A 299 2.40 -19.23 4.70
C ILE A 299 1.18 -20.04 5.08
N GLY A 300 0.20 -19.43 5.75
CA GLY A 300 -1.08 -20.06 6.08
C GLY A 300 -1.44 -19.94 7.55
N GLY A 301 -1.74 -21.06 8.21
CA GLY A 301 -2.29 -21.10 9.56
C GLY A 301 -1.25 -20.99 10.67
N GLY A 302 -1.66 -20.41 11.80
CA GLY A 302 -0.95 -20.60 13.07
C GLY A 302 -1.22 -21.98 13.67
N LEU A 303 -0.65 -22.24 14.84
CA LEU A 303 -0.78 -23.49 15.59
C LEU A 303 -2.24 -23.96 15.66
N ARG A 304 -2.47 -25.22 15.28
CA ARG A 304 -3.79 -25.90 15.25
C ARG A 304 -4.83 -25.20 14.36
N SER A 305 -4.39 -24.40 13.41
CA SER A 305 -5.24 -23.69 12.46
C SER A 305 -4.81 -23.94 11.02
N LYS A 306 -5.71 -23.59 10.10
CA LYS A 306 -5.61 -23.98 8.69
C LYS A 306 -4.96 -22.89 7.85
N GLY A 307 -4.20 -23.32 6.84
CA GLY A 307 -3.89 -22.52 5.66
C GLY A 307 -4.77 -22.97 4.50
N LYS A 308 -5.31 -22.06 3.72
CA LYS A 308 -6.10 -22.41 2.52
C LYS A 308 -6.12 -21.27 1.51
N ASP A 309 -6.54 -21.56 0.29
CA ASP A 309 -6.78 -20.53 -0.73
C ASP A 309 -5.49 -19.69 -0.98
N ILE A 310 -4.38 -20.40 -1.23
CA ILE A 310 -3.05 -19.82 -1.42
C ILE A 310 -2.69 -19.89 -2.90
N THR A 311 -2.31 -18.75 -3.48
CA THR A 311 -1.91 -18.63 -4.89
C THR A 311 -0.51 -18.06 -5.00
N VAL A 312 0.34 -18.70 -5.81
CA VAL A 312 1.68 -18.19 -6.13
C VAL A 312 1.84 -18.13 -7.65
N SER A 313 2.11 -16.94 -8.18
CA SER A 313 2.07 -16.68 -9.63
C SER A 313 3.14 -15.69 -10.08
N GLY A 314 3.18 -15.35 -11.36
CA GLY A 314 4.13 -14.39 -11.93
C GLY A 314 5.58 -14.85 -11.82
N ASP A 315 6.50 -13.90 -11.77
CA ASP A 315 7.95 -14.14 -11.66
C ASP A 315 8.41 -14.28 -10.20
N THR A 316 7.49 -14.62 -9.29
CA THR A 316 7.74 -14.72 -7.83
C THR A 316 8.95 -15.58 -7.50
N LYS A 317 9.82 -15.08 -6.62
CA LYS A 317 10.89 -15.84 -5.97
C LYS A 317 10.52 -16.04 -4.50
N LEU A 318 9.88 -17.17 -4.19
CA LEU A 318 9.43 -17.48 -2.84
C LEU A 318 10.38 -18.49 -2.17
N LYS A 319 10.92 -18.14 -1.01
CA LYS A 319 11.49 -19.10 -0.04
C LYS A 319 10.52 -19.25 1.12
N VAL A 320 10.25 -20.49 1.51
CA VAL A 320 9.25 -20.75 2.55
C VAL A 320 9.67 -21.88 3.49
N GLN A 321 9.42 -21.68 4.78
CA GLN A 321 9.59 -22.70 5.80
C GLN A 321 8.55 -22.58 6.92
N GLY A 322 8.07 -23.73 7.39
CA GLY A 322 7.32 -23.80 8.64
C GLY A 322 8.24 -23.67 9.85
N GLY A 323 7.67 -23.32 11.00
CA GLY A 323 8.41 -23.28 12.25
C GLY A 323 8.59 -24.66 12.88
N ASP A 324 9.65 -24.80 13.67
CA ASP A 324 10.01 -26.04 14.36
C ASP A 324 8.89 -26.61 15.24
N GLU A 325 8.94 -27.92 15.49
CA GLU A 325 8.09 -28.54 16.51
C GLU A 325 8.50 -28.14 17.94
N ASP A 326 7.59 -28.27 18.89
CA ASP A 326 7.90 -28.08 20.32
C ASP A 326 7.67 -29.38 21.10
N HIS A 327 7.65 -29.35 22.44
CA HIS A 327 7.45 -30.57 23.23
C HIS A 327 6.05 -31.19 23.04
N TYR A 328 5.06 -30.40 22.62
CA TYR A 328 3.66 -30.78 22.58
C TYR A 328 3.12 -30.90 21.15
N ASP A 329 3.44 -29.94 20.29
CA ASP A 329 2.86 -29.78 18.97
C ASP A 329 3.92 -30.02 17.87
N GLY A 330 3.49 -30.53 16.71
CA GLY A 330 4.37 -30.76 15.56
C GLY A 330 4.80 -29.49 14.85
N ALA A 331 5.74 -29.58 13.91
CA ALA A 331 6.20 -28.44 13.12
C ALA A 331 5.08 -27.91 12.22
N GLY A 332 5.15 -26.64 11.83
CA GLY A 332 4.25 -26.07 10.82
C GLY A 332 4.63 -26.50 9.40
N ALA A 333 3.68 -26.39 8.47
CA ALA A 333 3.95 -26.56 7.05
C ALA A 333 4.76 -25.38 6.48
N GLY A 334 5.47 -25.59 5.37
CA GLY A 334 5.94 -24.48 4.55
C GLY A 334 4.76 -23.63 4.08
N ILE A 335 3.83 -24.25 3.34
CA ILE A 335 2.60 -23.61 2.87
C ILE A 335 1.42 -24.46 3.31
N GLY A 336 0.59 -23.97 4.24
CA GLY A 336 -0.60 -24.69 4.69
C GLY A 336 -0.87 -24.53 6.19
N ASP A 337 -1.09 -25.65 6.86
CA ASP A 337 -1.53 -25.64 8.26
C ASP A 337 -0.39 -25.40 9.24
N GLY A 338 -0.75 -24.83 10.40
CA GLY A 338 0.12 -24.93 11.56
C GLY A 338 0.14 -26.35 12.12
N GLY A 339 1.21 -26.67 12.83
CA GLY A 339 1.35 -27.91 13.57
C GLY A 339 0.28 -28.05 14.67
N SER A 340 0.12 -29.27 15.16
CA SER A 340 -0.87 -29.59 16.17
C SER A 340 -0.47 -30.82 16.98
N ASN A 341 -1.36 -31.29 17.83
CA ASN A 341 -1.25 -32.61 18.45
C ASN A 341 -2.63 -33.23 18.67
N ALA A 342 -2.65 -34.55 18.77
CA ALA A 342 -3.80 -35.30 19.23
C ALA A 342 -3.34 -36.43 20.16
N TYR A 343 -4.00 -36.55 21.31
CA TYR A 343 -3.76 -37.64 22.26
C TYR A 343 -2.28 -37.82 22.66
N GLY A 344 -1.55 -36.72 22.83
CA GLY A 344 -0.12 -36.73 23.18
C GLY A 344 0.83 -37.06 22.02
N THR A 345 0.32 -37.19 20.80
CA THR A 345 1.11 -37.38 19.58
C THR A 345 1.19 -36.07 18.81
N LYS A 346 2.41 -35.64 18.47
CA LYS A 346 2.66 -34.47 17.62
C LYS A 346 2.16 -34.74 16.20
N ILE A 347 1.50 -33.74 15.60
CA ILE A 347 0.99 -33.79 14.23
C ILE A 347 1.61 -32.61 13.50
N LEU A 348 2.35 -32.90 12.43
CA LEU A 348 2.92 -31.88 11.56
C LEU A 348 1.80 -31.13 10.83
N GLY A 349 2.04 -29.86 10.53
CA GLY A 349 1.18 -29.07 9.65
C GLY A 349 1.04 -29.76 8.30
N ALA A 350 -0.19 -29.88 7.81
CA ALA A 350 -0.44 -30.37 6.48
C ALA A 350 -0.05 -29.32 5.44
N GLU A 351 0.80 -29.70 4.50
CA GLU A 351 1.07 -28.89 3.31
C GLU A 351 -0.20 -28.78 2.46
N VAL A 352 -0.47 -27.58 1.98
CA VAL A 352 -1.49 -27.26 1.00
C VAL A 352 -0.77 -26.98 -0.30
N GLU A 353 -1.20 -27.65 -1.38
CA GLU A 353 -0.73 -27.36 -2.72
C GLU A 353 -1.25 -25.98 -3.13
N PRO A 354 -0.39 -24.97 -3.31
CA PRO A 354 -0.84 -23.66 -3.75
C PRO A 354 -1.28 -23.71 -5.22
N ASP A 355 -2.16 -22.80 -5.63
CA ASP A 355 -2.42 -22.58 -7.05
C ASP A 355 -1.20 -21.92 -7.68
N THR A 356 -0.45 -22.70 -8.47
CA THR A 356 0.72 -22.25 -9.24
C THR A 356 0.45 -22.14 -10.73
N SER A 357 -0.82 -22.15 -11.17
CA SER A 357 -1.18 -22.11 -12.58
C SER A 357 -0.65 -20.84 -13.28
N GLY A 358 -0.53 -19.74 -12.53
CA GLY A 358 0.03 -18.49 -13.00
C GLY A 358 1.55 -18.32 -12.78
N LEU A 359 2.26 -19.30 -12.22
CA LEU A 359 3.70 -19.20 -11.93
C LEU A 359 4.51 -19.36 -13.21
N THR A 360 5.33 -18.37 -13.53
CA THR A 360 6.07 -18.34 -14.81
C THR A 360 7.31 -19.22 -14.77
N THR A 361 7.92 -19.47 -15.92
CA THR A 361 9.23 -20.16 -16.01
C THR A 361 10.35 -19.44 -15.26
N ASN A 362 10.21 -18.14 -14.99
CA ASN A 362 11.12 -17.38 -14.16
C ASN A 362 10.75 -17.45 -12.67
N GLY A 363 9.51 -17.80 -12.33
CA GLY A 363 9.06 -17.96 -10.95
C GLY A 363 9.48 -19.29 -10.31
N SER A 364 9.66 -19.29 -9.00
CA SER A 364 10.01 -20.48 -8.22
C SER A 364 9.55 -20.39 -6.76
N ILE A 365 9.20 -21.54 -6.20
CA ILE A 365 8.95 -21.74 -4.76
C ILE A 365 9.99 -22.73 -4.24
N ALA A 366 10.88 -22.28 -3.37
CA ALA A 366 11.86 -23.10 -2.67
C ALA A 366 11.35 -23.40 -1.26
N TYR A 367 11.11 -24.69 -0.98
CA TYR A 367 10.70 -25.16 0.34
C TYR A 367 11.93 -25.54 1.14
N TYR A 368 11.95 -25.14 2.41
CA TYR A 368 13.02 -25.46 3.35
C TYR A 368 12.47 -26.28 4.51
N ALA A 369 13.35 -27.07 5.13
CA ALA A 369 13.01 -27.77 6.36
C ALA A 369 12.80 -26.76 7.49
N PRO A 370 11.92 -27.04 8.46
CA PRO A 370 11.82 -26.21 9.66
C PRO A 370 13.18 -25.98 10.33
N GLY A 371 13.45 -24.72 10.69
CA GLY A 371 14.69 -24.30 11.36
C GLY A 371 15.89 -24.13 10.43
N ALA A 372 15.73 -24.26 9.11
CA ALA A 372 16.81 -24.05 8.16
C ALA A 372 17.19 -22.57 8.02
N ASP A 373 18.45 -22.34 7.67
CA ASP A 373 18.91 -21.05 7.19
C ASP A 373 18.62 -20.94 5.69
N MET A 374 17.57 -20.22 5.31
CA MET A 374 17.12 -20.10 3.91
C MET A 374 18.09 -19.36 2.98
N GLU A 375 19.19 -18.81 3.51
CA GLU A 375 20.28 -18.25 2.71
C GLU A 375 21.40 -19.27 2.46
N ASN A 376 21.75 -20.06 3.48
CA ASN A 376 22.94 -20.91 3.44
C ASN A 376 22.63 -22.39 3.22
N ASP A 377 21.46 -22.87 3.68
CA ASP A 377 21.05 -24.25 3.54
C ASP A 377 20.45 -24.53 2.16
N LYS A 378 20.38 -25.81 1.80
CA LYS A 378 19.75 -26.23 0.53
C LYS A 378 18.25 -26.45 0.74
N PRO A 379 17.40 -26.05 -0.23
CA PRO A 379 15.98 -26.34 -0.15
C PRO A 379 15.73 -27.85 -0.22
N THR A 380 14.67 -28.30 0.46
CA THR A 380 14.20 -29.69 0.44
C THR A 380 13.51 -30.02 -0.87
N SER A 381 12.82 -29.05 -1.47
CA SER A 381 12.24 -29.14 -2.80
C SER A 381 12.13 -27.75 -3.44
N ILE A 382 12.04 -27.72 -4.77
CA ILE A 382 11.78 -26.50 -5.52
C ILE A 382 10.68 -26.78 -6.54
N THR A 383 9.62 -25.98 -6.49
CA THR A 383 8.60 -25.91 -7.54
C THR A 383 8.97 -24.79 -8.50
N PHE A 384 9.25 -25.13 -9.75
CA PHE A 384 9.46 -24.15 -10.82
C PHE A 384 8.15 -23.90 -11.55
N GLY A 385 7.88 -22.66 -11.93
CA GLY A 385 6.72 -22.37 -12.74
C GLY A 385 6.85 -22.92 -14.15
N THR A 386 5.71 -23.21 -14.74
CA THR A 386 5.60 -23.80 -16.08
C THR A 386 4.88 -22.88 -17.05
N SER A 387 4.36 -21.74 -16.58
CA SER A 387 3.66 -20.79 -17.42
C SER A 387 4.66 -20.01 -18.27
N SER A 388 4.66 -20.25 -19.57
CA SER A 388 5.33 -19.38 -20.51
C SER A 388 4.46 -18.13 -20.70
N GLN A 389 4.80 -17.02 -20.04
CA GLN A 389 4.40 -15.74 -20.60
C GLN A 389 5.11 -15.57 -21.96
N PRO A 390 4.45 -14.99 -22.98
CA PRO A 390 5.14 -14.71 -24.23
C PRO A 390 6.37 -13.85 -23.92
N GLU A 391 7.55 -14.36 -24.26
CA GLU A 391 8.78 -13.56 -24.25
C GLU A 391 8.48 -12.27 -25.02
N LYS A 392 8.62 -11.12 -24.35
CA LYS A 392 8.75 -9.86 -25.08
C LYS A 392 9.89 -10.04 -26.08
N PRO A 393 9.69 -9.77 -27.39
CA PRO A 393 10.77 -9.87 -28.36
C PRO A 393 11.96 -9.04 -27.89
N ILE A 394 13.14 -9.66 -27.85
CA ILE A 394 14.40 -8.95 -27.62
C ILE A 394 14.57 -7.95 -28.77
N GLU A 395 14.29 -6.67 -28.50
CA GLU A 395 14.67 -5.59 -29.40
C GLU A 395 16.21 -5.47 -29.41
N PRO A 396 16.86 -5.42 -30.58
CA PRO A 396 18.31 -5.31 -30.66
C PRO A 396 18.79 -3.99 -30.03
N ALA A 397 19.84 -4.10 -29.21
CA ALA A 397 20.44 -3.03 -28.43
C ALA A 397 20.64 -1.73 -29.22
N VAL A 398 19.91 -0.68 -28.81
CA VAL A 398 20.20 0.72 -29.13
C VAL A 398 21.11 1.27 -28.00
N PRO A 399 22.17 2.04 -28.29
CA PRO A 399 23.16 2.44 -27.29
C PRO A 399 22.56 3.23 -26.12
N GLU A 400 23.08 2.96 -24.93
CA GLU A 400 22.65 3.47 -23.61
C GLU A 400 22.41 4.99 -23.58
N GLN A 401 21.20 5.37 -23.17
CA GLN A 401 20.88 6.68 -22.58
C GLN A 401 20.74 6.52 -21.04
N PRO A 402 21.00 7.59 -20.25
CA PRO A 402 21.22 7.48 -18.81
C PRO A 402 20.00 6.95 -18.03
N GLU A 403 20.30 6.18 -16.99
CA GLU A 403 19.40 5.44 -16.10
C GLU A 403 18.56 6.33 -15.16
N ALA A 404 17.77 7.25 -15.70
CA ALA A 404 16.88 8.11 -14.91
C ALA A 404 15.39 7.78 -15.04
N GLU A 405 14.98 6.79 -15.85
CA GLU A 405 13.55 6.50 -16.09
C GLU A 405 13.20 5.00 -16.05
N ARG A 406 13.93 4.19 -15.27
CA ARG A 406 13.50 2.81 -15.00
C ARG A 406 12.75 2.74 -13.68
N GLY A 407 11.49 3.14 -13.71
CA GLY A 407 10.49 2.82 -12.68
C GLY A 407 9.22 2.28 -13.35
N MET A 408 8.68 1.19 -12.80
CA MET A 408 7.37 0.56 -13.15
C MET A 408 7.39 -0.31 -14.44
N ASP A 409 6.58 -1.36 -14.66
CA ASP A 409 5.21 -1.64 -14.19
C ASP A 409 4.73 -3.04 -14.67
N ALA A 410 3.70 -3.58 -14.03
CA ALA A 410 2.73 -4.46 -14.70
C ALA A 410 1.81 -3.61 -15.59
N PRO A 411 1.29 -4.09 -16.75
CA PRO A 411 0.60 -3.22 -17.69
C PRO A 411 -0.78 -2.73 -17.17
N LEU A 412 -0.91 -1.42 -16.97
CA LEU A 412 -2.13 -0.73 -16.51
C LEU A 412 -3.31 -0.80 -17.52
N TYR A 413 -3.03 -1.17 -18.77
CA TYR A 413 -4.00 -1.41 -19.85
C TYR A 413 -3.47 -2.47 -20.83
N ARG A 414 -4.34 -3.05 -21.64
CA ARG A 414 -4.03 -4.01 -22.71
C ARG A 414 -4.64 -3.58 -24.04
N VAL A 415 -4.00 -3.97 -25.14
CA VAL A 415 -4.51 -3.76 -26.50
C VAL A 415 -4.60 -5.11 -27.21
N THR A 416 -5.81 -5.49 -27.62
CA THR A 416 -6.07 -6.82 -28.21
C THR A 416 -6.77 -6.76 -29.57
N ASP A 417 -6.67 -7.84 -30.34
CA ASP A 417 -7.50 -8.08 -31.53
C ASP A 417 -8.92 -8.55 -31.17
N LYS A 418 -9.71 -8.90 -32.20
CA LYS A 418 -11.10 -9.37 -32.08
C LYS A 418 -11.23 -10.69 -31.33
N ASP A 419 -10.17 -11.49 -31.31
CA ASP A 419 -10.12 -12.79 -30.65
C ASP A 419 -9.58 -12.67 -29.21
N GLY A 420 -9.27 -11.44 -28.76
CA GLY A 420 -8.73 -11.15 -27.43
C GLY A 420 -7.23 -11.40 -27.26
N ARG A 421 -6.50 -11.61 -28.38
CA ARG A 421 -5.05 -11.79 -28.39
C ARG A 421 -4.36 -10.43 -28.35
N ASP A 422 -3.30 -10.30 -27.57
CA ASP A 422 -2.51 -9.06 -27.55
C ASP A 422 -1.93 -8.76 -28.93
N ILE A 423 -2.00 -7.49 -29.32
CA ILE A 423 -1.43 -7.00 -30.58
C ILE A 423 -0.37 -5.94 -30.33
N VAL A 424 0.53 -5.79 -31.29
CA VAL A 424 1.61 -4.81 -31.23
C VAL A 424 1.03 -3.40 -31.34
N TYR A 425 1.45 -2.51 -30.46
CA TYR A 425 1.12 -1.09 -30.48
C TYR A 425 2.31 -0.28 -29.99
N MET A 426 2.34 1.00 -30.35
CA MET A 426 3.32 1.96 -29.86
C MET A 426 2.61 2.90 -28.88
N ALA A 427 3.10 2.98 -27.64
CA ALA A 427 2.61 3.92 -26.66
C ALA A 427 3.64 5.02 -26.40
N GLU A 428 3.22 6.28 -26.48
CA GLU A 428 4.04 7.44 -26.18
C GLU A 428 3.37 8.27 -25.09
N ARG A 429 4.16 8.71 -24.11
CA ARG A 429 3.68 9.58 -23.05
C ARG A 429 4.38 10.93 -23.12
N LYS A 430 3.60 12.01 -23.27
CA LYS A 430 4.13 13.36 -23.36
C LYS A 430 3.13 14.38 -22.88
N ASP A 431 3.57 15.33 -22.04
CA ASP A 431 2.76 16.47 -21.56
C ASP A 431 1.37 16.07 -21.03
N GLY A 432 1.32 15.01 -20.21
CA GLY A 432 0.06 14.49 -19.65
C GLY A 432 -0.81 13.69 -20.63
N VAL A 433 -0.31 13.37 -21.82
CA VAL A 433 -1.04 12.62 -22.84
C VAL A 433 -0.41 11.25 -23.02
N LEU A 434 -1.22 10.19 -22.91
CA LEU A 434 -0.83 8.84 -23.30
C LEU A 434 -1.43 8.53 -24.68
N THR A 435 -0.58 8.40 -25.70
CA THR A 435 -1.00 8.08 -27.06
C THR A 435 -0.67 6.63 -27.37
N VAL A 436 -1.69 5.83 -27.69
CA VAL A 436 -1.58 4.41 -28.04
C VAL A 436 -1.91 4.26 -29.53
N ASN A 437 -0.89 3.97 -30.34
CA ASN A 437 -1.00 3.80 -31.80
C ASN A 437 -0.92 2.32 -32.18
N VAL A 438 -1.88 1.86 -32.98
CA VAL A 438 -1.96 0.48 -33.46
C VAL A 438 -1.96 0.50 -34.99
N ASP A 439 -1.06 -0.27 -35.61
CA ASP A 439 -0.97 -0.39 -37.07
C ASP A 439 -1.99 -1.41 -37.64
N GLU A 440 -3.23 -1.40 -37.14
CA GLU A 440 -4.31 -2.30 -37.55
C GLU A 440 -5.60 -1.51 -37.73
N ASP A 441 -6.53 -2.00 -38.56
CA ASP A 441 -7.86 -1.39 -38.72
C ASP A 441 -8.81 -1.74 -37.55
N PHE A 442 -8.55 -2.87 -36.87
CA PHE A 442 -9.30 -3.33 -35.71
C PHE A 442 -8.40 -3.40 -34.48
N ALA A 443 -8.84 -2.81 -33.36
CA ALA A 443 -8.15 -2.95 -32.08
C ALA A 443 -9.08 -2.65 -30.90
N ILE A 444 -8.80 -3.28 -29.76
CA ILE A 444 -9.53 -3.08 -28.51
C ILE A 444 -8.54 -2.61 -27.44
N LEU A 445 -8.71 -1.40 -26.93
CA LEU A 445 -8.04 -0.93 -25.71
C LEU A 445 -8.90 -1.29 -24.49
N THR A 446 -8.33 -2.02 -23.54
CA THR A 446 -9.02 -2.44 -22.31
C THR A 446 -8.17 -2.20 -21.07
N GLY A 447 -8.81 -1.95 -19.93
CA GLY A 447 -8.14 -1.78 -18.65
C GLY A 447 -9.14 -1.66 -17.51
N ARG A 448 -8.66 -1.54 -16.28
CA ARG A 448 -9.50 -1.29 -15.09
C ARG A 448 -9.50 0.19 -14.74
N LEU A 449 -10.58 0.68 -14.12
CA LEU A 449 -10.60 2.04 -13.58
C LEU A 449 -9.55 2.25 -12.48
N SER A 450 -9.14 1.19 -11.76
CA SER A 450 -7.97 1.24 -10.88
C SER A 450 -6.69 1.61 -11.63
N GLY A 451 -6.45 1.03 -12.82
CA GLY A 451 -5.30 1.36 -13.66
C GLY A 451 -5.38 2.78 -14.25
N ILE A 452 -6.58 3.26 -14.56
CA ILE A 452 -6.82 4.66 -14.95
C ILE A 452 -6.45 5.62 -13.80
N ARG A 453 -6.73 5.27 -12.54
CA ARG A 453 -6.29 6.07 -11.38
C ARG A 453 -4.77 6.08 -11.25
N THR A 454 -4.11 4.94 -11.44
CA THR A 454 -2.65 4.88 -11.45
C THR A 454 -2.07 5.76 -12.55
N LEU A 455 -2.60 5.70 -13.78
CA LEU A 455 -2.17 6.59 -14.87
C LEU A 455 -2.36 8.08 -14.52
N LYS A 456 -3.47 8.42 -13.85
CA LYS A 456 -3.72 9.79 -13.38
C LYS A 456 -2.72 10.23 -12.32
N VAL A 457 -2.39 9.38 -11.35
CA VAL A 457 -1.34 9.62 -10.32
C VAL A 457 0.02 9.78 -10.98
N GLN A 458 0.31 8.95 -11.98
CA GLN A 458 1.56 9.06 -12.73
C GLN A 458 1.65 10.38 -13.51
N GLY A 459 0.54 11.13 -13.69
CA GLY A 459 0.46 12.43 -14.35
C GLY A 459 -0.13 12.38 -15.77
N VAL A 460 -0.93 11.37 -16.11
CA VAL A 460 -1.69 11.30 -17.37
C VAL A 460 -3.06 11.94 -17.18
N GLU A 461 -3.40 12.91 -18.03
CA GLU A 461 -4.69 13.59 -18.03
C GLU A 461 -5.66 12.96 -19.05
N LYS A 462 -5.15 12.52 -20.21
CA LYS A 462 -5.96 11.96 -21.29
C LYS A 462 -5.26 10.84 -22.05
N ILE A 463 -6.05 9.95 -22.62
CA ILE A 463 -5.61 8.91 -23.54
C ILE A 463 -6.07 9.23 -24.96
N ILE A 464 -5.17 9.04 -25.92
CA ILE A 464 -5.44 9.03 -27.35
C ILE A 464 -5.24 7.61 -27.86
N PHE A 465 -6.27 6.98 -28.38
CA PHE A 465 -6.19 5.65 -29.00
C PHE A 465 -6.35 5.77 -30.50
N VAL A 466 -5.37 5.29 -31.27
CA VAL A 466 -5.30 5.46 -32.73
C VAL A 466 -5.14 4.11 -33.40
N THR A 467 -5.96 3.87 -34.41
CA THR A 467 -5.86 2.76 -35.37
C THR A 467 -5.76 3.31 -36.79
N LYS A 468 -5.57 2.46 -37.80
CA LYS A 468 -5.62 2.87 -39.22
C LYS A 468 -6.95 3.53 -39.60
N GLY A 469 -8.05 3.12 -38.95
CA GLY A 469 -9.41 3.53 -39.28
C GLY A 469 -10.02 4.63 -38.41
N ALA A 470 -9.53 4.84 -37.17
CA ALA A 470 -10.11 5.79 -36.22
C ALA A 470 -9.10 6.32 -35.19
N ALA A 471 -9.39 7.51 -34.65
CA ALA A 471 -8.67 8.10 -33.53
C ALA A 471 -9.69 8.59 -32.48
N SER A 472 -9.52 8.16 -31.24
CA SER A 472 -10.43 8.43 -30.13
C SER A 472 -9.68 9.04 -28.96
N VAL A 473 -10.26 10.07 -28.33
CA VAL A 473 -9.67 10.75 -27.18
C VAL A 473 -10.65 10.77 -26.03
N PHE A 474 -10.18 10.45 -24.82
CA PHE A 474 -10.96 10.64 -23.60
C PHE A 474 -10.09 11.15 -22.45
N LEU A 475 -10.67 11.99 -21.61
CA LEU A 475 -10.07 12.40 -20.35
C LEU A 475 -10.19 11.27 -19.33
N LEU A 476 -9.15 11.06 -18.52
CA LEU A 476 -9.19 10.05 -17.47
C LEU A 476 -10.20 10.42 -16.38
N SER A 477 -10.36 11.72 -16.08
CA SER A 477 -11.40 12.22 -15.16
C SER A 477 -12.81 11.79 -15.59
N ASP A 478 -13.13 11.99 -16.86
CA ASP A 478 -14.49 11.78 -17.37
C ASP A 478 -14.84 10.29 -17.37
N LEU A 479 -13.86 9.42 -17.61
CA LEU A 479 -14.05 7.98 -17.51
C LEU A 479 -14.21 7.52 -16.05
N LEU A 480 -13.42 8.08 -15.13
CA LEU A 480 -13.50 7.75 -13.70
C LEU A 480 -14.82 8.18 -13.05
N GLU A 481 -15.48 9.23 -13.57
CA GLU A 481 -16.81 9.64 -13.12
C GLU A 481 -17.94 8.69 -13.55
N LYS A 482 -17.68 7.77 -14.48
CA LYS A 482 -18.71 6.85 -15.02
C LYS A 482 -18.79 5.50 -14.31
N GLY A 483 -17.86 5.16 -13.42
CA GLY A 483 -17.83 3.85 -12.77
C GLY A 483 -16.95 3.75 -11.53
N GLU A 484 -16.90 2.56 -10.95
CA GLU A 484 -16.18 2.26 -9.72
C GLU A 484 -14.80 1.63 -9.99
N SER A 485 -13.89 1.62 -9.01
CA SER A 485 -12.49 1.18 -9.19
C SER A 485 -12.33 -0.20 -9.82
N GLY A 486 -13.27 -1.11 -9.55
CA GLY A 486 -13.28 -2.48 -10.07
C GLY A 486 -13.84 -2.63 -11.49
N ASP A 487 -14.40 -1.57 -12.07
CA ASP A 487 -14.96 -1.64 -13.42
C ASP A 487 -13.87 -1.74 -14.49
N THR A 488 -14.17 -2.54 -15.52
CA THR A 488 -13.32 -2.68 -16.70
C THR A 488 -13.89 -1.83 -17.83
N TYR A 489 -13.03 -1.07 -18.50
CA TYR A 489 -13.40 -0.31 -19.68
C TYR A 489 -12.93 -1.05 -20.95
N LYS A 490 -13.64 -0.80 -22.06
CA LYS A 490 -13.33 -1.38 -23.37
C LYS A 490 -13.64 -0.38 -24.47
N LEU A 491 -12.60 0.15 -25.12
CA LEU A 491 -12.69 1.02 -26.30
C LEU A 491 -12.31 0.20 -27.53
N THR A 492 -13.25 0.01 -28.45
CA THR A 492 -13.06 -0.79 -29.67
C THR A 492 -13.11 0.10 -30.90
N HIS A 493 -12.08 0.00 -31.73
CA HIS A 493 -12.07 0.50 -33.10
C HIS A 493 -12.27 -0.69 -34.05
N ASP A 494 -13.23 -0.57 -34.97
CA ASP A 494 -13.49 -1.53 -36.06
C ASP A 494 -13.63 -0.73 -37.36
N GLY A 495 -12.49 -0.54 -38.05
CA GLY A 495 -12.37 0.44 -39.13
C GLY A 495 -12.72 1.83 -38.62
N LYS A 496 -13.77 2.44 -39.18
CA LYS A 496 -14.28 3.77 -38.77
C LYS A 496 -15.29 3.72 -37.62
N SER A 497 -15.73 2.52 -37.23
CA SER A 497 -16.68 2.34 -36.14
C SER A 497 -15.96 2.38 -34.80
N VAL A 498 -16.51 3.13 -33.85
CA VAL A 498 -15.95 3.27 -32.50
C VAL A 498 -17.03 2.96 -31.48
N THR A 499 -16.71 2.11 -30.51
CA THR A 499 -17.58 1.81 -29.36
C THR A 499 -16.78 1.88 -28.07
N PHE A 500 -17.34 2.48 -27.03
CA PHE A 500 -16.71 2.57 -25.73
C PHE A 500 -17.67 2.10 -24.63
N THR A 501 -17.33 1.04 -23.92
CA THR A 501 -18.17 0.45 -22.88
C THR A 501 -17.46 0.34 -21.54
N LEU A 502 -18.23 0.35 -20.44
CA LEU A 502 -17.73 0.29 -19.06
C LEU A 502 -18.51 -0.69 -18.18
N GLY A 503 -17.79 -1.40 -17.32
CA GLY A 503 -18.32 -2.27 -16.26
C GLY A 503 -18.88 -3.60 -16.76
N LYS A 504 -19.34 -4.45 -15.82
CA LYS A 504 -19.85 -5.82 -16.13
C LYS A 504 -21.05 -5.83 -17.07
N LYS A 505 -21.84 -4.75 -17.09
CA LYS A 505 -23.01 -4.59 -17.97
C LYS A 505 -22.67 -3.99 -19.34
N MET A 506 -21.40 -3.66 -19.60
CA MET A 506 -20.92 -3.03 -20.83
C MET A 506 -21.74 -1.77 -21.19
N THR A 507 -21.96 -0.89 -20.21
CA THR A 507 -22.70 0.36 -20.40
C THR A 507 -21.98 1.23 -21.42
N ASP A 508 -22.69 1.72 -22.44
CA ASP A 508 -22.11 2.62 -23.45
C ASP A 508 -21.75 3.98 -22.82
N VAL A 509 -20.47 4.31 -22.90
CA VAL A 509 -19.88 5.56 -22.42
C VAL A 509 -19.27 6.38 -23.56
N SER A 510 -19.57 6.06 -24.82
CA SER A 510 -18.99 6.71 -26.02
C SER A 510 -19.21 8.23 -26.06
N ALA A 511 -20.16 8.77 -25.27
CA ALA A 511 -20.40 10.20 -25.12
C ALA A 511 -19.21 10.98 -24.52
N ILE A 512 -18.26 10.32 -23.84
CA ILE A 512 -17.05 10.97 -23.31
C ILE A 512 -15.93 11.08 -24.34
N LEU A 513 -16.09 10.46 -25.53
CA LEU A 513 -15.11 10.54 -26.59
C LEU A 513 -15.14 11.92 -27.25
N THR A 514 -13.99 12.56 -27.34
CA THR A 514 -13.80 13.75 -28.17
C THR A 514 -13.43 13.31 -29.58
N LYS A 515 -14.13 13.86 -30.59
CA LYS A 515 -13.75 13.65 -31.99
C LYS A 515 -12.50 14.45 -32.32
N LEU A 516 -11.48 13.78 -32.85
CA LEU A 516 -10.31 14.41 -33.48
C LEU A 516 -10.63 14.84 -34.91
#